data_AF-A0A9X6WJC9-F1
#
_entry.id   AF-A0A9X6WJC9-F1
#
_cell.length_a   1.000
_cell.length_b   1.000
_cell.length_c   1.000
_cell.angle_alpha   90.00
_cell.angle_beta   90.00
_cell.angle_gamma   90.00
#
_symmetry.space_group_name_H-M   'P 1'
#
loop_
_entity.id
_entity.type
_entity.pdbx_description
1 polymer ?
#
loop_
_entity_poly.entity_id
_entity_poly.type
_entity_poly.pdbx_seq_one_letter_code
_entity_poly.pdbx_strand_id
1 'polypeptide(L)'
;MSNESENAPAGLNLDGFISAGALDPNLVGPTLSTIPSFTLPPGPTGITGPTGVTGPTGETEGCLCDCCVLPMQNVLQQLIGETVLLGTIADAPNVPPLFFLFTITSVNNFLVTVTDGTTSFVVNISDVTGVGFLPPGPSITLLPPVDLGCECDCRERPIRELLDTLIGSTVNLLASTGSTAADFNVEQTGLGIVLGTLPISPTTIVRFAISTCKITAVNIL
;
A
#
# COMPACT_ATOMS: atom_id res chain seq x y z
N MET A 1 -13.29 -50.42 -34.73
CA MET A 1 -13.05 -49.14 -35.43
C MET A 1 -13.10 -48.08 -34.35
N SER A 2 -11.94 -47.62 -33.92
CA SER A 2 -11.81 -46.62 -32.86
C SER A 2 -11.13 -45.42 -33.51
N ASN A 3 -11.89 -44.34 -33.66
CA ASN A 3 -11.43 -43.08 -34.20
C ASN A 3 -12.27 -41.97 -33.58
N GLU A 4 -11.57 -41.09 -32.86
CA GLU A 4 -11.77 -39.64 -32.67
C GLU A 4 -11.11 -39.29 -31.33
N SER A 5 -9.89 -38.75 -31.35
CA SER A 5 -9.52 -37.37 -31.69
C SER A 5 -9.26 -36.61 -30.39
N GLU A 6 -7.99 -36.64 -30.00
CA GLU A 6 -7.36 -35.71 -29.07
C GLU A 6 -7.70 -34.25 -29.44
N ASN A 7 -8.18 -33.48 -28.47
CA ASN A 7 -7.87 -32.05 -28.40
C ASN A 7 -8.04 -31.57 -26.94
N ALA A 8 -7.04 -31.84 -26.11
CA ALA A 8 -6.91 -31.18 -24.82
C ALA A 8 -6.50 -29.72 -25.07
N PRO A 9 -7.07 -28.73 -24.34
CA PRO A 9 -6.58 -27.37 -24.44
C PRO A 9 -5.16 -27.33 -23.89
N ALA A 10 -4.23 -26.81 -24.69
CA ALA A 10 -2.86 -26.56 -24.28
C ALA A 10 -2.88 -25.71 -23.00
N GLY A 11 -2.56 -26.35 -21.87
CA GLY A 11 -2.34 -25.67 -20.61
C GLY A 11 -1.20 -24.67 -20.80
N LEU A 12 -1.44 -23.41 -20.44
CA LEU A 12 -0.39 -22.40 -20.37
C LEU A 12 0.60 -22.87 -19.29
N ASN A 13 1.76 -23.36 -19.73
CA ASN A 13 2.86 -23.70 -18.84
C ASN A 13 3.38 -22.39 -18.21
N LEU A 14 3.10 -22.21 -16.92
CA LEU A 14 3.48 -21.03 -16.14
C LEU A 14 4.99 -21.00 -15.82
N ASP A 15 5.70 -22.11 -16.07
CA ASP A 15 7.13 -22.27 -15.80
C ASP A 15 8.02 -21.66 -16.90
N GLY A 16 7.43 -21.24 -18.03
CA GLY A 16 8.15 -20.65 -19.17
C GLY A 16 8.27 -19.12 -19.17
N PHE A 17 7.53 -18.41 -18.30
CA PHE A 17 7.42 -16.94 -18.36
C PHE A 17 8.22 -16.18 -17.30
N ILE A 18 8.87 -16.87 -16.34
CA ILE A 18 9.80 -16.24 -15.40
C ILE A 18 11.08 -17.06 -15.30
N SER A 19 11.80 -17.17 -16.42
CA SER A 19 13.23 -17.47 -16.40
C SER A 19 13.95 -16.41 -17.23
N ALA A 20 13.99 -15.20 -16.69
CA ALA A 20 15.01 -14.25 -17.10
C ALA A 20 16.35 -14.78 -16.55
N GLY A 21 17.13 -15.42 -17.40
CA GLY A 21 18.59 -15.58 -17.22
C GLY A 21 19.29 -14.22 -17.30
N ALA A 22 18.83 -13.26 -16.50
CA ALA A 22 19.36 -11.92 -16.35
C ALA A 22 20.02 -11.92 -14.96
N LEU A 23 21.32 -12.18 -14.80
CA LEU A 23 22.42 -11.48 -15.41
C LEU A 23 23.62 -12.44 -15.52
N ASP A 24 24.12 -12.70 -16.74
CA ASP A 24 25.50 -13.14 -16.89
C ASP A 24 26.40 -11.89 -16.83
N PRO A 25 27.20 -11.69 -15.78
CA PRO A 25 28.11 -10.54 -15.68
C PRO A 25 29.20 -10.54 -16.76
N ASN A 26 29.34 -11.62 -17.54
CA ASN A 26 30.26 -11.70 -18.68
C ASN A 26 29.59 -11.33 -20.02
N LEU A 27 28.28 -11.07 -20.06
CA LEU A 27 27.61 -10.58 -21.27
C LEU A 27 27.73 -9.06 -21.35
N VAL A 28 28.93 -8.66 -21.78
CA VAL A 28 29.35 -7.35 -22.29
C VAL A 28 28.15 -6.49 -22.74
N GLY A 29 27.86 -5.42 -21.99
CA GLY A 29 26.90 -4.39 -22.41
C GLY A 29 27.35 -3.72 -23.72
N PRO A 30 26.44 -3.10 -24.50
CA PRO A 30 26.83 -2.41 -25.71
C PRO A 30 27.87 -1.35 -25.36
N THR A 31 29.06 -1.45 -25.96
CA THR A 31 30.04 -0.37 -25.95
C THR A 31 29.39 0.81 -26.69
N LEU A 32 28.85 1.76 -25.92
CA LEU A 32 28.26 2.97 -26.47
C LEU A 32 29.38 3.80 -27.11
N SER A 33 29.20 4.16 -28.39
CA SER A 33 30.10 5.09 -29.09
C SER A 33 30.24 6.40 -28.32
N THR A 34 31.45 6.94 -28.27
CA THR A 34 31.74 8.24 -27.64
C THR A 34 30.91 9.34 -28.29
N ILE A 35 30.10 10.03 -27.48
CA ILE A 35 29.35 11.22 -27.92
C ILE A 35 30.36 12.37 -28.08
N PRO A 36 30.40 13.06 -29.23
CA PRO A 36 31.28 14.22 -29.42
C PRO A 36 30.90 15.36 -28.46
N SER A 37 31.92 16.10 -28.01
CA SER A 37 31.75 17.21 -27.07
C SER A 37 30.94 18.34 -27.69
N PHE A 38 29.92 18.84 -26.97
CA PHE A 38 29.19 20.05 -27.34
C PHE A 38 29.73 21.24 -26.56
N THR A 39 30.35 22.20 -27.23
CA THR A 39 30.77 23.48 -26.63
C THR A 39 29.69 24.53 -26.82
N LEU A 40 29.04 24.93 -25.72
CA LEU A 40 28.17 26.11 -25.70
C LEU A 40 29.00 27.40 -25.81
N PRO A 41 28.53 28.42 -26.56
CA PRO A 41 29.14 29.74 -26.54
C PRO A 41 28.98 30.39 -25.15
N PRO A 42 29.95 31.20 -24.66
CA PRO A 42 29.79 31.92 -23.41
C PRO A 42 28.65 32.94 -23.52
N GLY A 43 27.57 32.71 -22.77
CA GLY A 43 26.51 33.69 -22.58
C GLY A 43 26.96 34.82 -21.65
N PRO A 44 26.42 36.05 -21.78
CA PRO A 44 26.78 37.15 -20.91
C PRO A 44 26.43 36.80 -19.45
N THR A 45 27.35 37.06 -18.52
CA THR A 45 27.12 36.91 -17.09
C THR A 45 26.11 37.97 -16.65
N GLY A 46 24.86 37.56 -16.44
CA GLY A 46 23.84 38.41 -15.85
C GLY A 46 24.19 38.78 -14.41
N ILE A 47 23.90 40.03 -14.03
CA ILE A 47 23.98 40.47 -12.64
C ILE A 47 23.11 39.59 -11.74
N THR A 48 23.64 39.17 -10.59
CA THR A 48 22.88 38.42 -9.58
C THR A 48 21.70 39.27 -9.12
N GLY A 49 20.48 38.84 -9.45
CA GLY A 49 19.25 39.47 -8.94
C GLY A 49 19.14 39.33 -7.42
N PRO A 50 18.33 40.18 -6.75
CA PRO A 50 18.11 40.05 -5.32
C PRO A 50 17.58 38.65 -4.99
N THR A 51 18.08 38.06 -3.91
CA THR A 51 17.57 36.79 -3.36
C THR A 51 16.07 36.96 -3.15
N GLY A 52 15.26 36.27 -3.97
CA GLY A 52 13.81 36.28 -3.83
C GLY A 52 13.44 35.80 -2.43
N VAL A 53 12.37 36.36 -1.88
CA VAL A 53 11.76 35.82 -0.66
C VAL A 53 11.54 34.33 -0.86
N THR A 54 12.02 33.51 0.09
CA THR A 54 11.71 32.08 0.11
C THR A 54 10.18 31.95 0.06
N GLY A 55 9.67 31.37 -1.02
CA GLY A 55 8.24 31.10 -1.16
C GLY A 55 7.72 30.22 -0.02
N PRO A 56 6.40 30.15 0.20
CA PRO A 56 5.85 29.25 1.19
C PRO A 56 6.39 27.84 0.96
N THR A 57 6.94 27.23 2.01
CA THR A 57 7.41 25.85 2.04
C THR A 57 6.36 24.96 1.36
N GLY A 58 6.78 24.18 0.37
CA GLY A 58 5.92 23.55 -0.62
C GLY A 58 4.84 22.64 -0.05
N GLU A 59 3.60 23.12 -0.08
CA GLU A 59 2.41 22.28 0.14
C GLU A 59 1.91 21.62 -1.17
N THR A 60 2.77 21.49 -2.19
CA THR A 60 2.33 20.96 -3.51
C THR A 60 3.39 20.10 -4.24
N GLU A 61 4.42 19.62 -3.56
CA GLU A 61 5.32 18.56 -4.08
C GLU A 61 5.08 17.18 -3.41
N GLY A 62 3.92 16.98 -2.79
CA GLY A 62 3.66 15.84 -1.89
C GLY A 62 2.89 14.64 -2.46
N CYS A 63 2.49 14.65 -3.73
CA CYS A 63 1.52 13.66 -4.26
C CYS A 63 2.13 12.53 -5.09
N LEU A 64 3.45 12.47 -5.19
CA LEU A 64 4.10 11.53 -6.10
C LEU A 64 4.26 10.11 -5.53
N CYS A 65 4.16 9.90 -4.21
CA CYS A 65 4.40 8.57 -3.61
C CYS A 65 3.60 8.18 -2.34
N ASP A 66 2.64 8.98 -1.83
CA ASP A 66 2.13 8.76 -0.44
C ASP A 66 0.61 8.66 -0.27
N CYS A 67 -0.17 8.46 -1.34
CA CYS A 67 -1.64 8.51 -1.28
C CYS A 67 -2.27 7.62 -0.19
N CYS A 68 -1.66 6.47 0.13
CA CYS A 68 -2.08 5.63 1.25
C CYS A 68 -1.05 5.48 2.37
N VAL A 69 0.18 5.96 2.16
CA VAL A 69 1.25 5.88 3.19
C VAL A 69 0.98 6.89 4.29
N LEU A 70 0.70 8.14 3.91
CA LEU A 70 0.43 9.20 4.88
C LEU A 70 -0.87 8.96 5.67
N PRO A 71 -1.99 8.53 5.06
CA PRO A 71 -3.16 8.15 5.82
C PRO A 71 -2.93 6.96 6.75
N MET A 72 -2.21 5.92 6.31
CA MET A 72 -1.88 4.78 7.17
C MET A 72 -0.98 5.22 8.33
N GLN A 73 -0.03 6.12 8.10
CA GLN A 73 0.77 6.73 9.17
C GLN A 73 -0.10 7.45 10.20
N ASN A 74 -1.10 8.24 9.76
CA ASN A 74 -2.02 8.93 10.67
C ASN A 74 -2.84 7.96 11.52
N VAL A 75 -3.26 6.82 10.95
CA VAL A 75 -3.96 5.77 11.71
C VAL A 75 -3.01 5.13 12.73
N LEU A 76 -1.81 4.74 12.30
CA LEU A 76 -0.82 4.08 13.17
C LEU A 76 -0.38 5.00 14.33
N GLN A 77 -0.27 6.31 14.10
CA GLN A 77 0.04 7.29 15.15
C GLN A 77 -1.01 7.32 16.26
N GLN A 78 -2.30 7.13 15.91
CA GLN A 78 -3.39 7.03 16.88
C GLN A 78 -3.37 5.72 17.68
N LEU A 79 -2.60 4.72 17.23
CA LEU A 79 -2.48 3.40 17.85
C LEU A 79 -1.16 3.21 18.62
N ILE A 80 -0.37 4.28 18.85
CA ILE A 80 0.85 4.17 19.66
C ILE A 80 0.49 3.76 21.09
N GLY A 81 1.15 2.71 21.58
CA GLY A 81 0.88 2.10 22.89
C GLY A 81 -0.15 0.97 22.85
N GLU A 82 -0.87 0.80 21.74
CA GLU A 82 -1.90 -0.23 21.59
C GLU A 82 -1.34 -1.54 21.05
N THR A 83 -1.96 -2.65 21.44
CA THR A 83 -1.70 -3.98 20.89
C THR A 83 -2.53 -4.19 19.62
N VAL A 84 -1.85 -4.50 18.52
CA VAL A 84 -2.41 -4.56 17.18
C VAL A 84 -2.07 -5.87 16.46
N LEU A 85 -2.81 -6.13 15.37
CA LEU A 85 -2.50 -7.11 14.34
C LEU A 85 -2.03 -6.33 13.12
N LEU A 86 -0.73 -6.29 12.84
CA LEU A 86 -0.19 -5.50 11.73
C LEU A 86 0.03 -6.40 10.51
N GLY A 87 -0.77 -6.20 9.47
CA GLY A 87 -0.65 -6.91 8.19
C GLY A 87 0.27 -6.18 7.22
N THR A 88 1.14 -6.92 6.54
CA THR A 88 2.14 -6.40 5.59
C THR A 88 2.15 -7.18 4.28
N ILE A 89 2.86 -6.66 3.27
CA ILE A 89 3.06 -7.39 2.00
C ILE A 89 3.90 -8.67 2.14
N ALA A 90 4.60 -8.85 3.25
CA ALA A 90 5.42 -10.03 3.52
C ALA A 90 4.60 -11.20 4.09
N ASP A 91 3.34 -10.97 4.47
CA ASP A 91 2.48 -12.02 5.03
C ASP A 91 2.05 -13.02 3.95
N ALA A 92 1.97 -14.30 4.33
CA ALA A 92 1.42 -15.32 3.46
C ALA A 92 -0.11 -15.13 3.27
N PRO A 93 -0.66 -15.43 2.09
CA PRO A 93 -2.09 -15.30 1.83
C PRO A 93 -2.95 -16.11 2.80
N ASN A 94 -3.94 -15.46 3.43
CA ASN A 94 -4.93 -16.10 4.32
C ASN A 94 -4.33 -16.82 5.55
N VAL A 95 -3.12 -16.43 5.96
CA VAL A 95 -2.47 -16.85 7.21
C VAL A 95 -2.50 -15.66 8.18
N PRO A 96 -2.53 -15.89 9.52
CA PRO A 96 -2.37 -14.80 10.47
C PRO A 96 -1.13 -13.94 10.17
N PRO A 97 -1.20 -12.61 10.33
CA PRO A 97 -0.07 -11.73 10.10
C PRO A 97 1.15 -12.11 10.93
N LEU A 98 2.36 -11.86 10.39
CA LEU A 98 3.61 -12.07 11.11
C LEU A 98 3.64 -11.29 12.43
N PHE A 99 3.06 -10.09 12.45
CA PHE A 99 2.97 -9.22 13.61
C PHE A 99 1.60 -9.37 14.29
N PHE A 100 1.35 -10.54 14.87
CA PHE A 100 0.13 -10.86 15.61
C PHE A 100 0.26 -10.50 17.09
N LEU A 101 -0.55 -9.58 17.59
CA LEU A 101 -0.53 -9.08 18.98
C LEU A 101 0.78 -8.39 19.37
N PHE A 102 1.23 -7.47 18.51
CA PHE A 102 2.38 -6.62 18.78
C PHE A 102 1.93 -5.23 19.26
N THR A 103 2.74 -4.58 20.10
CA THR A 103 2.50 -3.22 20.56
C THR A 103 3.25 -2.20 19.70
N ILE A 104 2.57 -1.17 19.23
CA ILE A 104 3.21 -0.05 18.51
C ILE A 104 3.94 0.84 19.51
N THR A 105 5.22 1.10 19.30
CA THR A 105 6.04 1.94 20.21
C THR A 105 6.38 3.30 19.61
N SER A 106 6.50 3.40 18.28
CA SER A 106 6.72 4.68 17.60
C SER A 106 6.21 4.63 16.16
N VAL A 107 5.79 5.80 15.66
CA VAL A 107 5.39 6.00 14.26
C VAL A 107 5.91 7.35 13.78
N ASN A 108 6.96 7.34 12.97
CA ASN A 108 7.59 8.55 12.46
C ASN A 108 8.35 8.26 11.16
N ASN A 109 8.52 9.28 10.32
CA ASN A 109 9.32 9.19 9.08
C ASN A 109 8.93 7.98 8.20
N PHE A 110 7.63 7.79 7.96
CA PHE A 110 7.06 6.65 7.23
C PHE A 110 7.39 5.24 7.76
N LEU A 111 7.85 5.13 9.01
CA LEU A 111 8.16 3.86 9.67
C LEU A 111 7.24 3.67 10.88
N VAL A 112 6.90 2.42 11.16
CA VAL A 112 6.25 1.98 12.40
C VAL A 112 7.15 0.98 13.11
N THR A 113 7.37 1.20 14.40
CA THR A 113 8.11 0.26 15.26
C THR A 113 7.13 -0.51 16.12
N VAL A 114 7.24 -1.84 16.09
CA VAL A 114 6.38 -2.75 16.84
C VAL A 114 7.22 -3.70 17.69
N THR A 115 6.69 -4.13 18.84
CA THR A 115 7.36 -5.08 19.73
C THR A 115 6.37 -6.04 20.40
N ASP A 116 6.82 -7.27 20.67
CA ASP A 116 6.11 -8.23 21.54
C ASP A 116 6.63 -8.20 23.00
N GLY A 117 7.49 -7.23 23.33
CA GLY A 117 8.18 -7.13 24.61
C GLY A 117 9.54 -7.84 24.66
N THR A 118 9.86 -8.67 23.67
CA THR A 118 11.15 -9.39 23.56
C THR A 118 11.92 -8.98 22.30
N THR A 119 11.22 -8.84 21.18
CA THR A 119 11.77 -8.49 19.87
C THR A 119 11.13 -7.21 19.37
N SER A 120 11.87 -6.42 18.60
CA SER A 120 11.38 -5.18 17.99
C SER A 120 11.64 -5.21 16.50
N PHE A 121 10.63 -4.82 15.74
CA PHE A 121 10.70 -4.72 14.29
C PHE A 121 10.37 -3.30 13.86
N VAL A 122 11.02 -2.85 12.80
CA VAL A 122 10.74 -1.58 12.13
C VAL A 122 10.19 -1.92 10.75
N VAL A 123 8.98 -1.47 10.46
CA VAL A 123 8.25 -1.79 9.24
C VAL A 123 8.02 -0.50 8.46
N ASN A 124 8.22 -0.57 7.14
CA ASN A 124 7.87 0.54 6.26
C ASN A 124 6.35 0.62 6.12
N ILE A 125 5.78 1.81 6.34
CA ILE A 125 4.33 2.02 6.26
C ILE A 125 3.82 1.80 4.83
N SER A 126 4.66 1.98 3.79
CA SER A 126 4.30 1.64 2.40
C SER A 126 3.99 0.15 2.21
N ASP A 127 4.49 -0.69 3.09
CA ASP A 127 4.37 -2.15 3.02
C ASP A 127 3.25 -2.67 3.93
N VAL A 128 2.63 -1.80 4.73
CA VAL A 128 1.47 -2.13 5.56
C VAL A 128 0.23 -2.28 4.68
N THR A 129 -0.43 -3.43 4.79
CA THR A 129 -1.72 -3.69 4.13
C THR A 129 -2.88 -3.22 4.99
N GLY A 130 -2.76 -3.37 6.31
CA GLY A 130 -3.73 -2.87 7.26
C GLY A 130 -3.30 -3.12 8.69
N VAL A 131 -4.01 -2.50 9.63
CA VAL A 131 -3.80 -2.67 11.06
C VAL A 131 -5.13 -3.00 11.73
N GLY A 132 -5.14 -4.11 12.46
CA GLY A 132 -6.27 -4.57 13.27
C GLY A 132 -6.05 -4.25 14.74
N PHE A 133 -7.12 -3.91 15.47
CA PHE A 133 -7.10 -3.66 16.90
C PHE A 133 -8.38 -4.20 17.55
N LEU A 134 -8.25 -4.68 18.80
CA LEU A 134 -9.33 -5.36 19.49
C LEU A 134 -10.36 -4.37 20.04
N PRO A 135 -11.68 -4.63 19.86
CA PRO A 135 -12.73 -3.82 20.49
C PRO A 135 -12.65 -3.88 22.04
N PRO A 136 -13.02 -2.82 22.78
CA PRO A 136 -13.62 -1.58 22.29
C PRO A 136 -12.65 -0.67 21.50
N GLY A 137 -11.33 -0.85 21.66
CA GLY A 137 -10.29 -0.14 20.90
C GLY A 137 -10.34 1.40 21.03
N PRO A 138 -9.30 2.11 20.57
CA PRO A 138 -9.39 3.56 20.42
C PRO A 138 -10.31 3.93 19.25
N SER A 139 -10.93 5.11 19.34
CA SER A 139 -11.61 5.72 18.21
C SER A 139 -10.57 6.21 17.20
N ILE A 140 -10.74 5.83 15.93
CA ILE A 140 -9.87 6.24 14.83
C ILE A 140 -10.54 7.37 14.05
N THR A 141 -9.84 8.50 13.92
CA THR A 141 -10.22 9.60 13.04
C THR A 141 -9.46 9.47 11.72
N LEU A 142 -10.19 9.26 10.62
CA LEU A 142 -9.59 9.17 9.29
C LEU A 142 -9.40 10.57 8.69
N LEU A 143 -8.35 10.72 7.89
CA LEU A 143 -8.16 11.92 7.08
C LEU A 143 -9.29 12.04 6.04
N PRO A 144 -9.84 13.25 5.81
CA PRO A 144 -10.90 13.44 4.82
C PRO A 144 -10.36 13.28 3.39
N PRO A 145 -11.20 12.88 2.41
CA PRO A 145 -10.85 12.88 0.99
C PRO A 145 -10.42 14.27 0.50
N VAL A 146 -9.57 14.33 -0.53
CA VAL A 146 -9.04 15.59 -1.10
C VAL A 146 -9.40 15.69 -2.57
N ASP A 147 -10.33 16.60 -2.90
CA ASP A 147 -10.88 16.70 -4.26
C ASP A 147 -9.97 17.43 -5.26
N LEU A 148 -8.93 18.13 -4.77
CA LEU A 148 -8.00 18.93 -5.58
C LEU A 148 -6.54 18.54 -5.29
N GLY A 149 -6.09 17.46 -5.92
CA GLY A 149 -4.67 17.27 -6.26
C GLY A 149 -3.86 16.24 -5.47
N CYS A 150 -4.36 15.68 -4.36
CA CYS A 150 -3.58 14.74 -3.53
C CYS A 150 -4.12 13.31 -3.48
N GLU A 151 -5.35 13.11 -3.91
CA GLU A 151 -5.92 11.77 -3.99
C GLU A 151 -5.33 11.01 -5.18
N CYS A 152 -4.98 9.72 -5.00
CA CYS A 152 -4.54 8.92 -6.13
C CYS A 152 -5.75 8.55 -7.01
N ASP A 153 -6.04 9.39 -8.00
CA ASP A 153 -7.21 9.27 -8.90
C ASP A 153 -7.35 7.90 -9.57
N CYS A 154 -6.24 7.18 -9.79
CA CYS A 154 -6.24 5.91 -10.50
C CYS A 154 -6.28 4.67 -9.59
N ARG A 155 -6.07 4.81 -8.29
CA ARG A 155 -5.89 3.68 -7.36
C ARG A 155 -6.79 3.80 -6.15
N GLU A 156 -6.68 4.93 -5.49
CA GLU A 156 -7.30 5.14 -4.20
C GLU A 156 -8.72 5.66 -4.35
N ARG A 157 -8.90 6.71 -5.17
CA ARG A 157 -10.21 7.34 -5.38
C ARG A 157 -11.30 6.38 -5.84
N PRO A 158 -11.09 5.56 -6.90
CA PRO A 158 -12.17 4.71 -7.41
C PRO A 158 -12.61 3.66 -6.39
N ILE A 159 -11.66 3.08 -5.63
CA ILE A 159 -11.97 2.10 -4.59
C ILE A 159 -12.60 2.77 -3.37
N ARG A 160 -12.12 3.94 -2.96
CA ARG A 160 -12.70 4.70 -1.86
C ARG A 160 -14.15 5.09 -2.19
N GLU A 161 -14.39 5.73 -3.33
CA GLU A 161 -15.75 6.11 -3.76
C GLU A 161 -16.68 4.90 -3.90
N LEU A 162 -16.17 3.75 -4.37
CA LEU A 162 -16.94 2.50 -4.35
C LEU A 162 -17.30 2.10 -2.92
N LEU A 163 -16.34 2.09 -2.00
CA LEU A 163 -16.57 1.70 -0.60
C LEU A 163 -17.44 2.72 0.16
N ASP A 164 -17.43 4.00 -0.22
CA ASP A 164 -18.34 5.03 0.30
C ASP A 164 -19.80 4.62 0.06
N THR A 165 -20.10 4.03 -1.10
CA THR A 165 -21.45 3.53 -1.42
C THR A 165 -21.82 2.26 -0.66
N LEU A 166 -20.84 1.58 -0.04
CA LEU A 166 -21.00 0.30 0.64
C LEU A 166 -20.89 0.42 2.17
N ILE A 167 -20.84 1.65 2.72
CA ILE A 167 -20.88 1.88 4.16
C ILE A 167 -22.13 1.24 4.77
N GLY A 168 -21.94 0.46 5.84
CA GLY A 168 -22.98 -0.33 6.50
C GLY A 168 -23.28 -1.67 5.83
N SER A 169 -22.59 -2.01 4.74
CA SER A 169 -22.71 -3.30 4.03
C SER A 169 -21.51 -4.20 4.30
N THR A 170 -21.69 -5.49 4.03
CA THR A 170 -20.64 -6.51 4.12
C THR A 170 -20.08 -6.82 2.73
N VAL A 171 -18.75 -6.87 2.61
CA VAL A 171 -18.02 -7.12 1.36
C VAL A 171 -16.87 -8.08 1.60
N ASN A 172 -16.35 -8.70 0.53
CA ASN A 172 -15.04 -9.34 0.60
C ASN A 172 -13.98 -8.46 -0.08
N LEU A 173 -12.91 -8.14 0.63
CA LEU A 173 -11.80 -7.35 0.09
C LEU A 173 -10.63 -8.27 -0.26
N LEU A 174 -10.25 -8.32 -1.53
CA LEU A 174 -9.08 -9.03 -1.99
C LEU A 174 -7.87 -8.09 -1.94
N ALA A 175 -6.87 -8.42 -1.14
CA ALA A 175 -5.62 -7.67 -1.05
C ALA A 175 -4.62 -8.09 -2.13
N SER A 176 -3.69 -7.19 -2.47
CA SER A 176 -2.59 -7.44 -3.42
C SER A 176 -1.63 -8.56 -3.00
N THR A 177 -1.64 -8.95 -1.73
CA THR A 177 -0.92 -10.13 -1.23
C THR A 177 -1.61 -11.45 -1.59
N GLY A 178 -2.85 -11.43 -2.08
CA GLY A 178 -3.69 -12.61 -2.28
C GLY A 178 -4.54 -12.99 -1.05
N SER A 179 -4.38 -12.28 0.09
CA SER A 179 -5.26 -12.44 1.25
C SER A 179 -6.66 -11.89 0.97
N THR A 180 -7.68 -12.55 1.52
CA THR A 180 -9.06 -12.06 1.47
C THR A 180 -9.55 -11.69 2.87
N ALA A 181 -9.98 -10.44 3.05
CA ALA A 181 -10.77 -10.04 4.21
C ALA A 181 -12.23 -10.40 3.93
N ALA A 182 -12.60 -11.63 4.31
CA ALA A 182 -13.94 -12.18 4.09
C ALA A 182 -14.95 -11.60 5.09
N ASP A 183 -16.16 -11.30 4.62
CA ASP A 183 -17.25 -10.74 5.42
C ASP A 183 -16.85 -9.44 6.16
N PHE A 184 -16.07 -8.59 5.50
CA PHE A 184 -15.66 -7.29 6.03
C PHE A 184 -16.86 -6.32 6.03
N ASN A 185 -17.25 -5.85 7.21
CA ASN A 185 -18.29 -4.84 7.37
C ASN A 185 -17.67 -3.44 7.26
N VAL A 186 -18.08 -2.66 6.25
CA VAL A 186 -17.57 -1.31 6.01
C VAL A 186 -18.22 -0.34 6.97
N GLU A 187 -17.44 0.31 7.84
CA GLU A 187 -17.95 1.29 8.82
C GLU A 187 -17.73 2.73 8.38
N GLN A 188 -16.55 3.00 7.83
CA GLN A 188 -16.14 4.33 7.41
C GLN A 188 -15.04 4.24 6.37
N THR A 189 -14.97 5.23 5.52
CA THR A 189 -13.90 5.47 4.55
C THR A 189 -13.29 6.84 4.78
N GLY A 190 -12.04 6.99 4.39
CA GLY A 190 -11.33 8.26 4.37
C GLY A 190 -10.23 8.19 3.30
N LEU A 191 -9.39 9.23 3.25
CA LEU A 191 -8.25 9.25 2.33
C LEU A 191 -7.41 7.99 2.54
N GLY A 192 -7.23 7.18 1.51
CA GLY A 192 -6.36 6.00 1.51
C GLY A 192 -6.73 4.83 2.42
N ILE A 193 -7.83 4.91 3.17
CA ILE A 193 -8.16 3.95 4.23
C ILE A 193 -9.66 3.61 4.21
N VAL A 194 -9.94 2.31 4.33
CA VAL A 194 -11.25 1.81 4.75
C VAL A 194 -11.15 1.24 6.16
N LEU A 195 -12.08 1.65 7.02
CA LEU A 195 -12.20 1.23 8.40
C LEU A 195 -13.47 0.38 8.55
N GLY A 196 -13.36 -0.73 9.25
CA GLY A 196 -14.46 -1.66 9.39
C GLY A 196 -14.16 -2.80 10.34
N THR A 197 -15.07 -3.76 10.38
CA THR A 197 -14.98 -4.93 11.24
C THR A 197 -14.82 -6.20 10.43
N LEU A 198 -13.92 -7.07 10.87
CA LEU A 198 -13.59 -8.34 10.22
C LEU A 198 -13.72 -9.48 11.23
N PRO A 199 -14.58 -10.49 10.97
CA PRO A 199 -14.57 -11.73 11.75
C PRO A 199 -13.32 -12.55 11.43
N ILE A 200 -12.42 -12.70 12.40
CA ILE A 200 -11.22 -13.57 12.26
C ILE A 200 -11.44 -14.96 12.87
N SER A 201 -12.50 -15.12 13.65
CA SER A 201 -12.98 -16.40 14.17
C SER A 201 -14.49 -16.29 14.46
N PRO A 202 -15.21 -17.41 14.67
CA PRO A 202 -16.64 -17.39 14.98
C PRO A 202 -17.03 -16.56 16.21
N THR A 203 -16.06 -16.29 17.09
CA THR A 203 -16.28 -15.58 18.36
C THR A 203 -15.51 -14.27 18.45
N THR A 204 -14.71 -13.92 17.42
CA THR A 204 -13.79 -12.79 17.48
C THR A 204 -13.93 -11.92 16.25
N ILE A 205 -14.40 -10.70 16.49
CA ILE A 205 -14.45 -9.62 15.51
C ILE A 205 -13.35 -8.62 15.87
N VAL A 206 -12.55 -8.25 14.89
CA VAL A 206 -11.47 -7.27 15.04
C VAL A 206 -11.80 -6.07 14.17
N ARG A 207 -11.49 -4.88 14.66
CA ARG A 207 -11.65 -3.65 13.88
C ARG A 207 -10.37 -3.41 13.09
N PHE A 208 -10.48 -3.21 11.79
CA PHE A 208 -9.35 -3.10 10.87
C PHE A 208 -9.42 -1.79 10.10
N ALA A 209 -8.28 -1.10 10.03
CA ALA A 209 -8.02 -0.06 9.06
C ALA A 209 -7.16 -0.67 7.93
N ILE A 210 -7.69 -0.73 6.71
CA ILE A 210 -7.06 -1.35 5.55
C ILE A 210 -6.71 -0.26 4.54
N SER A 211 -5.50 -0.32 3.98
CA SER A 211 -5.07 0.58 2.91
C SER A 211 -5.84 0.28 1.62
N THR A 212 -6.54 1.28 1.08
CA THR A 212 -7.27 1.13 -0.20
C THR A 212 -6.32 0.88 -1.37
N CYS A 213 -5.09 1.40 -1.33
CA CYS A 213 -4.06 1.14 -2.34
C CYS A 213 -3.61 -0.32 -2.38
N LYS A 214 -3.88 -1.11 -1.33
CA LYS A 214 -3.53 -2.53 -1.23
C LYS A 214 -4.71 -3.44 -1.58
N ILE A 215 -5.90 -2.88 -1.82
CA ILE A 215 -7.08 -3.62 -2.27
C ILE A 215 -6.99 -3.76 -3.80
N THR A 216 -7.13 -5.00 -4.28
CA THR A 216 -7.11 -5.36 -5.70
C THR A 216 -8.52 -5.52 -6.24
N ALA A 217 -9.43 -6.07 -5.46
CA ALA A 217 -10.83 -6.25 -5.85
C ALA A 217 -11.77 -6.20 -4.64
N VAL A 218 -13.00 -5.77 -4.90
CA VAL A 218 -14.10 -5.79 -3.93
C VAL A 218 -15.18 -6.71 -4.50
N ASN A 219 -15.52 -7.76 -3.76
CA ASN A 219 -16.65 -8.62 -4.07
C ASN A 219 -17.84 -8.20 -3.19
N ILE A 220 -18.90 -7.74 -3.85
CA ILE A 220 -20.14 -7.23 -3.23
C ILE A 220 -21.08 -8.42 -3.05
N LEU A 221 -21.55 -8.63 -1.81
CA LEU A 221 -22.40 -9.76 -1.42
C LEU A 221 -23.90 -9.48 -1.59
#